data_AF-A0A1Z5JHU8-F1
#
_entry.id   AF-A0A1Z5JHU8-F1
#
_cell.length_a   1.000
_cell.length_b   1.000
_cell.length_c   1.000
_cell.angle_alpha   90.00
_cell.angle_beta   90.00
_cell.angle_gamma   90.00
#
_symmetry.space_group_name_H-M   'P 1'
#
loop_
_entity.id
_entity.type
_entity.pdbx_description
1 polymer ?
#
loop_
_entity_poly.entity_id
_entity_poly.type
_entity_poly.pdbx_seq_one_letter_code
_entity_poly.pdbx_strand_id
1 'polypeptide(L)'
;MNCTALNHTDVSKSATKSSTHPSANVIVAALNNTALALISQGKNEEAINLLGNALSAPAAGSLLSSSSVLDDESMPSTMRSSAFSEGDPIVFTRNADDPFSASPDLQLPDKLVEAASPSNFFTIYNRVIEIADISSFKWERYSSHIPAILLYNSGLAWHKIAFRENCDAKYERALENYSAAHSQLIYHASLGMYHPEVCDVLLLALCNNMGHIHSHFIRLEETRLCIEALFTVFFMIGNKRILSKEEYVFFYMNILLTVNRTPVLAPAA
;
A
#
# COMPACT_ATOMS: atom_id res chain seq x y z
N MET A 1 -20.27 -80.28 -11.83
CA MET A 1 -20.03 -79.74 -13.19
C MET A 1 -20.95 -78.55 -13.39
N ASN A 2 -20.41 -77.33 -13.38
CA ASN A 2 -20.95 -76.19 -14.11
C ASN A 2 -19.85 -75.14 -14.27
N CYS A 3 -19.61 -74.76 -15.52
CA CYS A 3 -18.54 -73.91 -16.00
C CYS A 3 -18.91 -72.42 -15.96
N THR A 4 -17.87 -71.57 -15.94
CA THR A 4 -17.76 -70.21 -16.54
C THR A 4 -18.66 -69.10 -15.95
N ALA A 5 -18.23 -67.85 -15.75
CA ALA A 5 -17.27 -67.05 -16.51
C ALA A 5 -16.51 -66.03 -15.63
N LEU A 6 -15.23 -65.82 -15.95
CA LEU A 6 -14.37 -64.75 -15.42
C LEU A 6 -14.46 -63.54 -16.35
N ASN A 7 -15.00 -62.42 -15.86
CA ASN A 7 -14.95 -61.13 -16.54
C ASN A 7 -13.64 -60.43 -16.17
N HIS A 8 -12.71 -60.36 -17.13
CA HIS A 8 -11.56 -59.46 -17.10
C HIS A 8 -12.02 -58.05 -17.50
N THR A 9 -12.11 -57.15 -16.53
CA THR A 9 -12.25 -55.71 -16.78
C THR A 9 -10.87 -55.09 -16.90
N ASP A 10 -10.46 -54.78 -18.13
CA ASP A 10 -9.31 -53.96 -18.44
C ASP A 10 -9.54 -52.52 -17.95
N VAL A 11 -8.93 -52.17 -16.82
CA VAL A 11 -8.85 -50.80 -16.31
C VAL A 11 -7.71 -50.09 -17.02
N SER A 12 -8.02 -49.53 -18.19
CA SER A 12 -7.15 -48.61 -18.90
C SER A 12 -6.91 -47.35 -18.06
N LYS A 13 -5.82 -47.33 -17.29
CA LYS A 13 -5.31 -46.14 -16.60
C LYS A 13 -4.78 -45.13 -17.63
N SER A 14 -5.71 -44.34 -18.17
CA SER A 14 -5.40 -43.11 -18.89
C SER A 14 -4.78 -42.11 -17.91
N ALA A 15 -3.44 -42.02 -17.91
CA ALA A 15 -2.72 -40.96 -17.22
C ALA A 15 -2.88 -39.67 -18.03
N THR A 16 -3.98 -38.95 -17.79
CA THR A 16 -4.12 -37.56 -18.22
C THR A 16 -3.03 -36.75 -17.51
N LYS A 17 -1.95 -36.44 -18.23
CA LYS A 17 -0.99 -35.41 -17.83
C LYS A 17 -1.75 -34.08 -17.73
N SER A 18 -2.24 -33.77 -16.55
CA SER A 18 -2.69 -32.43 -16.19
C SER A 18 -1.52 -31.49 -16.49
N SER A 19 -1.66 -30.66 -17.53
CA SER A 19 -0.66 -29.61 -17.77
C SER A 19 -0.78 -28.63 -16.61
N THR A 20 0.20 -28.69 -15.70
CA THR A 20 0.34 -27.78 -14.58
C THR A 20 0.82 -26.43 -15.12
N HIS A 21 -0.07 -25.71 -15.79
CA HIS A 21 0.15 -24.30 -16.01
C HIS A 21 0.06 -23.60 -14.65
N PRO A 22 1.07 -22.80 -14.26
CA PRO A 22 0.99 -22.03 -13.03
C PRO A 22 -0.27 -21.16 -13.08
N SER A 23 -1.02 -21.12 -11.99
CA SER A 23 -2.20 -20.26 -11.92
C SER A 23 -1.78 -18.81 -12.15
N ALA A 24 -2.64 -18.00 -12.78
CA ALA A 24 -2.33 -16.60 -13.09
C ALA A 24 -1.91 -15.80 -11.83
N ASN A 25 -2.40 -16.22 -10.66
CA ASN A 25 -2.03 -15.71 -9.35
C ASN A 25 -0.54 -15.88 -9.03
N VAL A 26 0.01 -17.07 -9.29
CA VAL A 26 1.44 -17.38 -9.11
C VAL A 26 2.30 -16.47 -9.98
N ILE A 27 1.85 -16.19 -11.19
CA ILE A 27 2.54 -15.28 -12.10
C ILE A 27 2.54 -13.86 -11.53
N VAL A 28 1.40 -13.36 -11.05
CA VAL A 28 1.28 -11.99 -10.52
C VAL A 28 2.18 -11.76 -9.29
N ALA A 29 2.23 -12.67 -8.32
CA ALA A 29 3.14 -12.46 -7.18
C ALA A 29 4.60 -12.65 -7.55
N ALA A 30 4.93 -13.59 -8.44
CA ALA A 30 6.30 -13.73 -8.95
C ALA A 30 6.76 -12.44 -9.64
N LEU A 31 5.88 -11.82 -10.43
CA LEU A 31 6.13 -10.52 -11.03
C LEU A 31 6.33 -9.44 -9.94
N ASN A 32 5.40 -9.29 -9.00
CA ASN A 32 5.54 -8.32 -7.91
C ASN A 32 6.90 -8.47 -7.20
N ASN A 33 7.25 -9.67 -6.75
CA ASN A 33 8.47 -9.93 -6.00
C ASN A 33 9.74 -9.65 -6.83
N THR A 34 9.68 -9.89 -8.15
CA THR A 34 10.76 -9.49 -9.08
C THR A 34 10.87 -7.97 -9.17
N ALA A 35 9.75 -7.25 -9.28
CA ALA A 35 9.75 -5.78 -9.26
C ALA A 35 10.32 -5.22 -7.95
N LEU A 36 10.06 -5.85 -6.81
CA LEU A 36 10.60 -5.41 -5.52
C LEU A 36 12.12 -5.50 -5.47
N ALA A 37 12.68 -6.59 -5.99
CA ALA A 37 14.12 -6.74 -6.13
C ALA A 37 14.70 -5.62 -7.03
N LEU A 38 14.04 -5.28 -8.14
CA LEU A 38 14.45 -4.19 -9.03
C LEU A 38 14.39 -2.81 -8.34
N ILE A 39 13.34 -2.52 -7.57
CA ILE A 39 13.20 -1.27 -6.78
C ILE A 39 14.34 -1.15 -5.76
N SER A 40 14.70 -2.25 -5.08
CA SER A 40 15.82 -2.25 -4.13
C SER A 40 17.18 -2.02 -4.79
N GLN A 41 17.31 -2.36 -6.08
CA GLN A 41 18.51 -2.12 -6.91
C GLN A 41 18.50 -0.73 -7.58
N GLY A 42 17.46 0.07 -7.39
CA GLY A 42 17.30 1.38 -8.05
C GLY A 42 16.90 1.30 -9.52
N LYS A 43 16.53 0.12 -10.04
CA LYS A 43 16.05 -0.12 -11.40
C LYS A 43 14.53 0.11 -11.49
N ASN A 44 14.11 1.31 -11.13
CA ASN A 44 12.71 1.64 -10.92
C ASN A 44 11.88 1.57 -12.22
N GLU A 45 12.46 1.95 -13.36
CA GLU A 45 11.80 1.91 -14.67
C GLU A 45 11.49 0.47 -15.12
N GLU A 46 12.43 -0.45 -14.92
CA GLU A 46 12.22 -1.88 -15.17
C GLU A 46 11.12 -2.43 -14.25
N ALA A 47 11.11 -2.04 -12.97
CA ALA A 47 10.08 -2.43 -12.01
C ALA A 47 8.68 -1.95 -12.42
N ILE A 48 8.55 -0.70 -12.86
CA ILE A 48 7.27 -0.11 -13.32
C ILE A 48 6.69 -0.92 -14.48
N ASN A 49 7.51 -1.23 -15.50
CA ASN A 49 7.06 -2.03 -16.65
C ASN A 49 6.57 -3.42 -16.21
N LEU A 50 7.28 -4.04 -15.27
CA LEU A 50 6.97 -5.36 -14.77
C LEU A 50 5.68 -5.37 -13.93
N LEU A 51 5.45 -4.35 -13.10
CA LEU A 51 4.21 -4.14 -12.36
C LEU A 51 3.03 -3.84 -13.29
N GLY A 52 3.23 -3.06 -14.36
CA GLY A 52 2.23 -2.82 -15.40
C GLY A 52 1.79 -4.11 -16.12
N ASN A 53 2.73 -5.02 -16.38
CA ASN A 53 2.43 -6.34 -16.92
C ASN A 53 1.62 -7.19 -15.92
N ALA A 54 1.94 -7.10 -14.62
CA ALA A 54 1.20 -7.81 -13.57
C ALA A 54 -0.24 -7.29 -13.43
N LEU A 55 -0.46 -5.97 -13.52
CA LEU A 55 -1.78 -5.33 -13.51
C LEU A 55 -2.62 -5.68 -14.75
N SER A 56 -1.96 -5.88 -15.90
CA SER A 56 -2.61 -6.25 -17.16
C SER A 56 -2.91 -7.74 -17.28
N ALA A 57 -2.39 -8.57 -16.36
CA ALA A 57 -2.66 -10.00 -16.37
C ALA A 57 -4.16 -10.27 -16.12
N PRO A 58 -4.78 -11.28 -16.75
CA PRO A 58 -6.22 -11.54 -16.61
C PRO A 58 -6.71 -11.70 -15.16
N ALA A 59 -5.86 -12.23 -14.27
CA ALA A 59 -6.16 -12.33 -12.85
C ALA A 59 -6.38 -10.96 -12.18
N ALA A 60 -5.55 -9.96 -12.53
CA ALA A 60 -5.72 -8.59 -12.05
C ALA A 60 -6.84 -7.85 -12.81
N GLY A 61 -6.96 -8.10 -14.12
CA GLY A 61 -7.98 -7.48 -14.97
C GLY A 61 -9.41 -7.76 -14.50
N SER A 62 -9.71 -9.01 -14.08
CA SER A 62 -11.03 -9.37 -13.54
C SER A 62 -11.44 -8.57 -12.29
N LEU A 63 -10.46 -8.05 -11.54
CA LEU A 63 -10.69 -7.23 -10.34
C LEU A 63 -10.79 -5.74 -10.70
N LEU A 64 -10.02 -5.27 -11.68
CA LEU A 64 -10.02 -3.87 -12.13
C LEU A 64 -11.29 -3.51 -12.91
N SER A 65 -11.84 -4.43 -13.70
CA SER A 65 -13.06 -4.19 -14.48
C SER A 65 -14.32 -3.95 -13.62
N SER A 66 -14.28 -4.31 -12.33
CA SER A 66 -15.37 -4.01 -11.39
C SER A 66 -15.33 -2.57 -10.87
N SER A 67 -14.24 -1.84 -11.10
CA SER A 67 -13.98 -0.51 -10.53
C SER A 67 -14.22 0.65 -11.51
N SER A 68 -14.46 0.39 -12.81
CA SER A 68 -14.57 1.43 -13.85
C SER A 68 -15.94 2.14 -13.88
N VAL A 69 -16.67 2.19 -12.76
CA VAL A 69 -17.99 2.84 -12.65
C VAL A 69 -17.91 4.17 -11.87
N LEU A 70 -16.71 4.68 -11.60
CA LEU A 70 -16.53 6.02 -11.06
C LEU A 70 -16.10 6.95 -12.20
N ASP A 71 -17.09 7.46 -12.92
CA ASP A 71 -16.89 8.51 -13.91
C ASP A 71 -16.32 9.78 -13.26
N ASP A 72 -15.53 10.43 -14.10
CA ASP A 72 -14.73 11.63 -13.95
C ASP A 72 -15.55 12.84 -13.49
N GLU A 73 -15.50 13.19 -12.21
CA GLU A 73 -15.46 14.58 -11.69
C GLU A 73 -15.25 14.56 -10.17
N SER A 74 -14.17 15.23 -9.73
CA SER A 74 -13.75 15.43 -8.33
C SER A 74 -13.21 14.20 -7.60
N MET A 75 -12.03 14.35 -7.00
CA MET A 75 -11.66 13.60 -5.78
C MET A 75 -12.90 13.49 -4.90
N PRO A 76 -13.30 12.29 -4.43
CA PRO A 76 -14.48 12.16 -3.61
C PRO A 76 -14.37 13.13 -2.44
N SER A 77 -15.26 14.12 -2.42
CA SER A 77 -15.57 14.94 -1.24
C SER A 77 -16.13 14.09 -0.09
N THR A 78 -16.05 12.77 -0.19
CA THR A 78 -16.29 11.77 0.83
C THR A 78 -15.29 11.83 1.99
N MET A 79 -14.10 12.42 1.84
CA MET A 79 -13.31 12.84 3.03
C MET A 79 -13.83 14.12 3.68
N ARG A 80 -14.65 14.91 2.98
CA ARG A 80 -15.14 16.22 3.43
C ARG A 80 -16.45 16.18 4.23
N SER A 81 -17.22 15.08 4.21
CA SER A 81 -18.67 15.21 4.52
C SER A 81 -19.31 14.19 5.47
N SER A 82 -18.59 13.33 6.19
CA SER A 82 -19.28 12.38 7.10
C SER A 82 -18.66 12.13 8.48
N ALA A 83 -17.53 12.75 8.85
CA ALA A 83 -16.87 12.36 10.10
C ALA A 83 -16.31 13.47 11.00
N PHE A 84 -16.47 14.77 10.74
CA PHE A 84 -15.84 15.76 11.62
C PHE A 84 -16.70 17.01 11.83
N SER A 85 -17.47 17.00 12.92
CA SER A 85 -17.77 18.22 13.67
C SER A 85 -16.43 18.82 14.11
N GLU A 86 -16.30 20.15 14.11
CA GLU A 86 -15.19 20.85 14.79
C GLU A 86 -15.12 20.35 16.24
N GLY A 87 -14.26 19.37 16.48
CA GLY A 87 -13.99 18.80 17.79
C GLY A 87 -12.78 19.50 18.39
N ASP A 88 -12.78 19.63 19.71
CA ASP A 88 -11.68 20.20 20.49
C ASP A 88 -10.31 19.62 20.07
N PRO A 89 -9.22 20.40 20.17
CA PRO A 89 -7.88 19.94 19.84
C PRO A 89 -7.55 18.65 20.60
N ILE A 90 -7.15 17.61 19.86
CA ILE A 90 -6.75 16.32 20.43
C ILE A 90 -5.50 16.54 21.31
N VAL A 91 -5.68 16.57 22.62
CA VAL A 91 -4.59 16.66 23.60
C VAL A 91 -3.99 15.26 23.81
N PHE A 92 -2.74 15.07 23.41
CA PHE A 92 -1.98 13.84 23.66
C PHE A 92 -1.70 13.69 25.16
N THR A 93 -2.53 12.94 25.88
CA THR A 93 -2.21 12.50 27.24
C THR A 93 -1.45 11.17 27.15
N ARG A 94 -0.22 11.18 27.66
CA ARG A 94 0.68 10.02 27.64
C ARG A 94 0.16 8.98 28.64
N ASN A 95 -0.36 7.86 28.15
CA ASN A 95 -0.79 6.75 29.03
C ASN A 95 0.43 6.07 29.66
N ALA A 96 0.40 5.88 30.97
CA ALA A 96 1.50 5.28 31.74
C ALA A 96 1.74 3.79 31.43
N ASP A 97 0.78 3.13 30.78
CA ASP A 97 0.85 1.71 30.41
C ASP A 97 1.34 1.48 28.96
N ASP A 98 1.98 2.48 28.35
CA ASP A 98 2.54 2.33 27.00
C ASP A 98 3.71 1.31 27.02
N PRO A 99 3.59 0.16 26.34
CA PRO A 99 4.63 -0.88 26.31
C PRO A 99 5.97 -0.41 25.71
N PHE A 100 6.04 0.82 25.18
CA PHE A 100 7.24 1.42 24.62
C PHE A 100 7.90 2.51 25.50
N SER A 101 7.38 2.78 26.71
CA SER A 101 7.82 3.87 27.59
C SER A 101 9.26 3.79 28.15
N ALA A 102 10.03 2.73 27.87
CA ALA A 102 11.31 2.49 28.55
C ALA A 102 12.54 2.28 27.64
N SER A 103 12.47 2.55 26.33
CA SER A 103 13.64 2.37 25.45
C SER A 103 14.29 3.71 25.06
N PRO A 104 15.48 4.07 25.59
CA PRO A 104 16.12 5.37 25.35
C PRO A 104 16.71 5.55 23.94
N ASP A 105 16.65 4.53 23.08
CA ASP A 105 17.26 4.53 21.73
C ASP A 105 16.20 4.40 20.63
N LEU A 106 15.34 5.41 20.51
CA LEU A 106 14.43 5.57 19.38
C LEU A 106 15.16 6.27 18.22
N GLN A 107 16.12 5.56 17.61
CA GLN A 107 16.72 5.99 16.35
C GLN A 107 15.79 5.59 15.21
N LEU A 108 15.56 6.51 14.25
CA LEU A 108 14.83 6.13 13.04
C LEU A 108 15.63 5.03 12.31
N PRO A 109 14.98 3.97 11.81
CA PRO A 109 15.68 2.97 11.03
C PRO A 109 16.24 3.61 9.75
N ASP A 110 17.56 3.63 9.58
CA ASP A 110 18.24 4.16 8.38
C ASP A 110 17.65 3.61 7.07
N LYS A 111 17.14 2.39 7.12
CA LYS A 111 16.55 1.69 5.96
C LYS A 111 15.20 2.26 5.50
N LEU A 112 14.50 3.00 6.35
CA LEU A 112 13.17 3.57 6.05
C LEU A 112 13.23 5.06 5.70
N VAL A 113 14.39 5.70 5.86
CA VAL A 113 14.55 7.15 5.68
C VAL A 113 15.40 7.41 4.45
N GLU A 114 14.75 7.80 3.35
CA GLU A 114 15.44 8.52 2.29
C GLU A 114 15.43 10.00 2.69
N ALA A 115 16.61 10.64 2.74
CA ALA A 115 16.82 11.93 3.40
C ALA A 115 15.72 12.94 3.04
N ALA A 116 14.93 13.36 4.02
CA ALA A 116 13.86 14.31 3.79
C ALA A 116 14.46 15.64 3.30
N SER A 117 13.87 16.22 2.25
CA SER A 117 14.13 17.62 1.92
C SER A 117 13.85 18.45 3.18
N PRO A 118 14.72 19.40 3.57
CA PRO A 118 14.52 20.23 4.77
C PRO A 118 13.16 20.94 4.78
N SER A 119 12.57 21.16 3.60
CA SER A 119 11.28 21.81 3.39
C SER A 119 10.06 20.89 3.39
N ASN A 120 10.22 19.56 3.39
CA ASN A 120 9.09 18.62 3.31
C ASN A 120 8.60 18.23 4.71
N PHE A 121 7.29 18.20 4.93
CA PHE A 121 6.68 17.78 6.20
C PHE A 121 6.78 16.27 6.46
N PHE A 122 7.04 15.49 5.41
CA PHE A 122 7.06 14.03 5.44
C PHE A 122 8.43 13.47 5.06
N THR A 123 8.68 12.25 5.51
CA THR A 123 9.72 11.37 4.96
C THR A 123 9.07 10.33 4.06
N ILE A 124 9.70 9.99 2.93
CA ILE A 124 9.18 8.94 2.03
C ILE A 124 9.20 7.60 2.76
N TYR A 125 8.06 6.90 2.79
CA TYR A 125 8.00 5.52 3.24
C TYR A 125 8.48 4.61 2.11
N ASN A 126 9.75 4.18 2.21
CA ASN A 126 10.47 3.50 1.14
C ASN A 126 10.33 1.96 1.18
N ARG A 127 9.34 1.43 1.89
CA ARG A 127 9.13 -0.02 2.00
C ARG A 127 8.17 -0.48 0.91
N VAL A 128 8.63 -1.43 0.12
CA VAL A 128 7.81 -2.20 -0.81
C VAL A 128 6.90 -3.18 -0.06
N ILE A 129 5.70 -3.42 -0.58
CA ILE A 129 4.78 -4.39 0.00
C ILE A 129 4.89 -5.72 -0.77
N GLU A 130 5.32 -6.73 -0.05
CA GLU A 130 5.46 -8.10 -0.53
C GLU A 130 4.10 -8.80 -0.59
N ILE A 131 3.87 -9.50 -1.70
CA ILE A 131 2.79 -10.49 -1.78
C ILE A 131 3.42 -11.79 -1.29
N ALA A 132 3.20 -12.11 -0.01
CA ALA A 132 3.75 -13.30 0.63
C ALA A 132 3.39 -14.58 -0.14
N ASP A 133 4.25 -15.60 -0.01
CA ASP A 133 4.19 -16.81 -0.81
C ASP A 133 2.79 -17.43 -0.89
N ILE A 134 2.29 -17.50 -2.11
CA ILE A 134 0.97 -17.98 -2.53
C ILE A 134 0.79 -19.48 -2.24
N SER A 135 1.90 -20.19 -1.97
CA SER A 135 1.86 -21.56 -1.48
C SER A 135 1.12 -21.67 -0.13
N SER A 136 1.03 -20.57 0.63
CA SER A 136 0.21 -20.50 1.83
C SER A 136 -1.25 -20.17 1.49
N PHE A 137 -2.18 -20.90 2.12
CA PHE A 137 -3.63 -20.99 1.92
C PHE A 137 -4.46 -19.67 1.95
N LYS A 138 -3.83 -18.49 1.85
CA LYS A 138 -4.45 -17.18 2.08
C LYS A 138 -4.63 -16.32 0.84
N TRP A 139 -4.30 -16.81 -0.36
CA TRP A 139 -4.47 -16.02 -1.58
C TRP A 139 -5.90 -15.53 -1.79
N GLU A 140 -6.88 -16.42 -1.64
CA GLU A 140 -8.30 -16.09 -1.81
C GLU A 140 -8.75 -14.97 -0.88
N ARG A 141 -8.09 -14.82 0.28
CA ARG A 141 -8.35 -13.74 1.22
C ARG A 141 -7.82 -12.40 0.71
N TYR A 142 -6.63 -12.38 0.10
CA TYR A 142 -5.97 -11.12 -0.26
C TYR A 142 -6.06 -10.76 -1.73
N SER A 143 -6.63 -11.61 -2.58
CA SER A 143 -6.65 -11.41 -4.03
C SER A 143 -7.25 -10.08 -4.44
N SER A 144 -8.31 -9.63 -3.75
CA SER A 144 -8.93 -8.32 -3.97
C SER A 144 -8.00 -7.13 -3.74
N HIS A 145 -6.98 -7.27 -2.88
CA HIS A 145 -6.08 -6.17 -2.53
C HIS A 145 -4.85 -6.08 -3.44
N ILE A 146 -4.63 -7.07 -4.28
CA ILE A 146 -3.44 -7.17 -5.14
C ILE A 146 -3.32 -5.98 -6.09
N PRO A 147 -4.39 -5.52 -6.78
CA PRO A 147 -4.28 -4.32 -7.60
C PRO A 147 -3.80 -3.11 -6.79
N ALA A 148 -4.30 -2.91 -5.57
CA ALA A 148 -3.87 -1.82 -4.70
C ALA A 148 -2.39 -1.94 -4.31
N ILE A 149 -1.91 -3.14 -3.99
CA ILE A 149 -0.49 -3.40 -3.68
C ILE A 149 0.40 -3.10 -4.89
N LEU A 150 0.02 -3.59 -6.07
CA LEU A 150 0.78 -3.38 -7.31
C LEU A 150 0.85 -1.89 -7.68
N LEU A 151 -0.28 -1.18 -7.57
CA LEU A 151 -0.38 0.26 -7.80
C LEU A 151 0.48 1.04 -6.80
N TYR A 152 0.45 0.69 -5.51
CA TYR A 152 1.31 1.30 -4.51
C TYR A 152 2.80 1.11 -4.84
N ASN A 153 3.22 -0.13 -5.15
CA ASN A 153 4.62 -0.42 -5.48
C ASN A 153 5.06 0.31 -6.77
N SER A 154 4.15 0.48 -7.74
CA SER A 154 4.37 1.28 -8.95
C SER A 154 4.52 2.77 -8.63
N GLY A 155 3.64 3.29 -7.76
CA GLY A 155 3.72 4.66 -7.25
C GLY A 155 5.04 4.92 -6.53
N LEU A 156 5.50 3.98 -5.70
CA LEU A 156 6.80 4.07 -5.02
C LEU A 156 7.97 4.10 -5.99
N ALA A 157 7.96 3.24 -7.02
CA ALA A 157 8.99 3.25 -8.05
C ALA A 157 9.05 4.61 -8.79
N TRP A 158 7.89 5.15 -9.20
CA TRP A 158 7.80 6.50 -9.78
C TRP A 158 8.29 7.59 -8.84
N HIS A 159 7.90 7.53 -7.56
CA HIS A 159 8.27 8.49 -6.53
C HIS A 159 9.79 8.53 -6.35
N LYS A 160 10.46 7.38 -6.30
CA LYS A 160 11.93 7.31 -6.19
C LYS A 160 12.63 7.92 -7.40
N ILE A 161 12.11 7.69 -8.61
CA ILE A 161 12.65 8.33 -9.82
C ILE A 161 12.43 9.86 -9.74
N ALA A 162 11.22 10.29 -9.37
CA ALA A 162 10.87 11.70 -9.24
C ALA A 162 11.74 12.43 -8.22
N PHE A 163 12.02 11.79 -7.09
CA PHE A 163 12.87 12.31 -6.03
C PHE A 163 14.33 12.45 -6.49
N ARG A 164 14.88 11.40 -7.12
CA ARG A 164 16.26 11.41 -7.64
C ARG A 164 16.48 12.47 -8.72
N GLU A 165 15.50 12.64 -9.60
CA GLU A 165 15.61 13.50 -10.78
C GLU A 165 14.97 14.88 -10.60
N ASN A 166 14.33 15.11 -9.45
CA ASN A 166 13.53 16.30 -9.16
C ASN A 166 12.57 16.65 -10.32
N CYS A 167 11.75 15.67 -10.72
CA CYS A 167 10.90 15.76 -11.91
C CYS A 167 9.40 15.73 -11.56
N ASP A 168 8.73 16.87 -11.70
CA ASP A 168 7.33 17.06 -11.35
C ASP A 168 6.39 16.08 -12.05
N ALA A 169 6.60 15.84 -13.35
CA ALA A 169 5.78 14.89 -14.12
C ALA A 169 5.82 13.47 -13.54
N LYS A 170 6.96 13.06 -12.95
CA LYS A 170 7.10 11.75 -12.31
C LYS A 170 6.44 11.71 -10.93
N TYR A 171 6.42 12.84 -10.21
CA TYR A 171 5.64 12.96 -8.98
C TYR A 171 4.14 12.83 -9.26
N GLU A 172 3.63 13.45 -10.32
CA GLU A 172 2.21 13.30 -10.70
C GLU A 172 1.88 11.85 -11.05
N ARG A 173 2.76 11.15 -11.79
CA ARG A 173 2.59 9.71 -12.04
C ARG A 173 2.57 8.87 -10.76
N ALA A 174 3.42 9.21 -9.78
CA ALA A 174 3.39 8.55 -8.48
C ALA A 174 2.05 8.79 -7.77
N LEU A 175 1.57 10.03 -7.77
CA LEU A 175 0.30 10.42 -7.15
C LEU A 175 -0.92 9.76 -7.82
N GLU A 176 -0.93 9.64 -9.15
CA GLU A 176 -1.95 8.88 -9.91
C GLU A 176 -2.02 7.42 -9.42
N ASN A 177 -0.87 6.75 -9.30
CA ASN A 177 -0.80 5.36 -8.85
C ASN A 177 -1.23 5.21 -7.39
N TYR A 178 -0.78 6.09 -6.50
CA TYR A 178 -1.21 6.07 -5.09
C TYR A 178 -2.71 6.34 -4.92
N SER A 179 -3.26 7.30 -5.68
CA SER A 179 -4.69 7.61 -5.66
C SER A 179 -5.52 6.42 -6.16
N ALA A 180 -5.09 5.78 -7.24
CA ALA A 180 -5.73 4.57 -7.74
C ALA A 180 -5.69 3.42 -6.71
N ALA A 181 -4.54 3.22 -6.04
CA ALA A 181 -4.42 2.23 -4.97
C ALA A 181 -5.37 2.50 -3.80
N HIS A 182 -5.46 3.77 -3.37
CA HIS A 182 -6.39 4.18 -2.32
C HIS A 182 -7.85 3.91 -2.71
N SER A 183 -8.26 4.29 -3.93
CA SER A 183 -9.61 4.03 -4.44
C SER A 183 -9.96 2.53 -4.46
N GLN A 184 -9.02 1.66 -4.85
CA GLN A 184 -9.23 0.20 -4.78
C GLN A 184 -9.50 -0.28 -3.35
N LEU A 185 -8.76 0.23 -2.35
CA LEU A 185 -8.98 -0.14 -0.96
C LEU A 185 -10.33 0.31 -0.44
N ILE A 186 -10.73 1.55 -0.73
CA ILE A 186 -12.04 2.07 -0.31
C ILE A 186 -13.17 1.26 -0.96
N TYR A 187 -13.04 0.96 -2.26
CA TYR A 187 -14.00 0.12 -2.96
C TYR A 187 -14.15 -1.26 -2.30
N HIS A 188 -13.04 -1.97 -2.04
CA HIS A 188 -13.10 -3.29 -1.41
C HIS A 188 -13.57 -3.25 0.05
N ALA A 189 -13.23 -2.19 0.80
CA ALA A 189 -13.76 -1.97 2.14
C ALA A 189 -15.31 -1.83 2.11
N SER A 190 -15.85 -1.13 1.12
CA SER A 190 -17.30 -0.94 0.96
C SER A 190 -18.04 -2.25 0.67
N LEU A 191 -17.35 -3.24 0.09
CA LEU A 191 -17.87 -4.59 -0.17
C LEU A 191 -17.69 -5.54 1.02
N GLY A 192 -17.23 -5.06 2.19
CA GLY A 192 -16.95 -5.90 3.35
C GLY A 192 -15.70 -6.77 3.21
N MET A 193 -14.88 -6.55 2.18
CA MET A 193 -13.62 -7.28 1.95
C MET A 193 -12.44 -6.56 2.61
N TYR A 194 -12.64 -5.95 3.78
CA TYR A 194 -11.57 -5.25 4.49
C TYR A 194 -10.68 -6.24 5.25
N HIS A 195 -9.38 -6.19 5.01
CA HIS A 195 -8.40 -6.97 5.76
C HIS A 195 -7.42 -6.04 6.49
N PRO A 196 -7.63 -5.80 7.80
CA PRO A 196 -6.86 -4.83 8.56
C PRO A 196 -5.35 -5.05 8.44
N GLU A 197 -4.90 -6.31 8.38
CA GLU A 197 -3.47 -6.63 8.34
C GLU A 197 -2.75 -6.07 7.11
N VAL A 198 -3.45 -5.91 5.99
CA VAL A 198 -2.90 -5.38 4.73
C VAL A 198 -3.37 -3.95 4.50
N CYS A 199 -4.66 -3.68 4.70
CA CYS A 199 -5.27 -2.38 4.47
C CYS A 199 -4.67 -1.30 5.36
N ASP A 200 -4.45 -1.57 6.65
CA ASP A 200 -4.01 -0.54 7.59
C ASP A 200 -2.59 -0.05 7.25
N VAL A 201 -1.65 -0.97 7.02
CA VAL A 201 -0.27 -0.65 6.62
C VAL A 201 -0.25 0.09 5.29
N LEU A 202 -1.02 -0.39 4.32
CA LEU A 202 -1.05 0.18 2.98
C LEU A 202 -1.70 1.57 2.98
N LEU A 203 -2.76 1.80 3.76
CA LEU A 203 -3.37 3.12 3.93
C LEU A 203 -2.40 4.11 4.58
N LEU A 204 -1.69 3.70 5.63
CA LEU A 204 -0.65 4.55 6.24
C LEU A 204 0.44 4.93 5.23
N ALA A 205 0.94 3.94 4.47
CA ALA A 205 1.96 4.15 3.45
C ALA A 205 1.48 5.10 2.34
N LEU A 206 0.23 4.93 1.87
CA LEU A 206 -0.38 5.78 0.86
C LEU A 206 -0.55 7.21 1.36
N CYS A 207 -1.17 7.42 2.52
CA CYS A 207 -1.36 8.77 3.09
C CYS A 207 -0.01 9.47 3.32
N ASN A 208 0.99 8.77 3.82
CA ASN A 208 2.33 9.33 4.02
C ASN A 208 2.98 9.76 2.70
N ASN A 209 2.99 8.88 1.69
CA ASN A 209 3.67 9.16 0.43
C ASN A 209 2.93 10.19 -0.42
N MET A 210 1.60 10.19 -0.43
CA MET A 210 0.81 11.27 -1.04
C MET A 210 1.05 12.59 -0.31
N GLY A 211 1.04 12.58 1.03
CA GLY A 211 1.35 13.75 1.85
C GLY A 211 2.73 14.34 1.55
N HIS A 212 3.74 13.50 1.36
CA HIS A 212 5.07 13.92 0.91
C HIS A 212 5.02 14.65 -0.44
N ILE A 213 4.29 14.13 -1.43
CA ILE A 213 4.18 14.75 -2.76
C ILE A 213 3.41 16.07 -2.67
N HIS A 214 2.27 16.10 -1.96
CA HIS A 214 1.50 17.32 -1.75
C HIS A 214 2.32 18.40 -1.05
N SER A 215 3.07 18.02 -0.01
CA SER A 215 3.99 18.94 0.68
C SER A 215 5.07 19.48 -0.23
N HIS A 216 5.62 18.65 -1.13
CA HIS A 216 6.63 19.07 -2.10
C HIS A 216 6.09 20.19 -3.01
N PHE A 217 4.82 20.07 -3.45
CA PHE A 217 4.14 21.07 -4.27
C PHE A 217 3.44 22.19 -3.48
N ILE A 218 3.63 22.26 -2.15
CA ILE A 218 2.98 23.27 -1.28
C ILE A 218 1.44 23.22 -1.42
N ARG A 219 0.88 22.03 -1.66
CA ARG A 219 -0.57 21.76 -1.70
C ARG A 219 -1.08 21.60 -0.26
N LEU A 220 -1.20 22.72 0.46
CA LEU A 220 -1.37 22.74 1.92
C LEU A 220 -2.63 22.00 2.39
N GLU A 221 -3.74 22.13 1.66
CA GLU A 221 -5.00 21.49 2.04
C GLU A 221 -4.93 19.97 1.86
N GLU A 222 -4.40 19.50 0.73
CA GLU A 222 -4.21 18.08 0.46
C GLU A 222 -3.17 17.46 1.41
N THR A 223 -2.14 18.23 1.75
CA THR A 223 -1.16 17.86 2.78
C THR A 223 -1.86 17.68 4.13
N ARG A 224 -2.72 18.63 4.55
CA ARG A 224 -3.51 18.55 5.79
C ARG A 224 -4.41 17.31 5.80
N LEU A 225 -5.12 17.04 4.71
CA LEU A 225 -5.98 15.85 4.58
C LEU A 225 -5.17 14.55 4.72
N CYS A 226 -3.98 14.49 4.13
CA CYS A 226 -3.09 13.33 4.29
C CYS A 226 -2.65 13.13 5.74
N ILE A 227 -2.36 14.22 6.46
CA ILE A 227 -2.00 14.18 7.89
C ILE A 227 -3.16 13.64 8.71
N GLU A 228 -4.36 14.18 8.53
CA GLU A 228 -5.57 13.75 9.26
C GLU A 228 -5.92 12.29 9.00
N ALA A 229 -5.82 11.85 7.74
CA ALA A 229 -6.01 10.46 7.38
C ALA A 229 -4.95 9.55 8.04
N LEU A 230 -3.68 9.96 8.01
CA LEU A 230 -2.58 9.23 8.65
C LEU A 230 -2.81 9.08 10.16
N PHE A 231 -3.21 10.17 10.83
CA PHE A 231 -3.60 10.16 12.24
C PHE A 231 -4.75 9.20 12.53
N THR A 232 -5.83 9.31 11.75
CA THR A 232 -7.04 8.51 11.94
C THR A 232 -6.71 7.03 11.81
N VAL A 233 -6.02 6.63 10.73
CA VAL A 233 -5.64 5.24 10.51
C VAL A 233 -4.69 4.75 11.61
N PHE A 234 -3.68 5.53 11.98
CA PHE A 234 -2.71 5.15 13.01
C PHE A 234 -3.39 4.90 14.38
N PHE A 235 -4.33 5.77 14.78
CA PHE A 235 -5.08 5.59 16.01
C PHE A 235 -6.10 4.44 15.95
N MET A 236 -6.72 4.19 14.80
CA MET A 236 -7.63 3.05 14.60
C MET A 236 -6.92 1.69 14.69
N ILE A 237 -5.64 1.64 14.30
CA ILE A 237 -4.79 0.46 14.52
C ILE A 237 -4.57 0.27 16.02
N GLY A 238 -4.26 1.34 16.76
CA GLY A 238 -4.01 1.29 18.20
C GLY A 238 -2.89 0.30 18.55
N ASN A 239 -3.08 -0.51 19.60
CA ASN A 239 -2.11 -1.53 20.04
C ASN A 239 -2.20 -2.86 19.27
N LYS A 240 -2.92 -2.89 18.13
CA LYS A 240 -2.97 -4.10 17.30
C LYS A 240 -1.57 -4.34 16.75
N ARG A 241 -1.02 -5.53 16.96
CA ARG A 241 0.33 -5.96 16.50
C ARG A 241 0.40 -6.15 14.98
N ILE A 242 -0.20 -5.24 14.21
CA ILE A 242 -0.24 -5.23 12.75
C ILE A 242 1.05 -4.63 12.21
N LEU A 243 1.51 -3.52 12.79
CA LEU A 243 2.75 -2.88 12.42
C LEU A 243 3.94 -3.63 13.02
N SER A 244 4.99 -3.81 12.23
CA SER A 244 6.32 -4.09 12.77
C SER A 244 6.79 -2.93 13.65
N LYS A 245 7.77 -3.20 14.52
CA LYS A 245 8.32 -2.16 15.41
C LYS A 245 8.87 -0.99 14.59
N GLU A 246 9.54 -1.29 13.49
CA GLU A 246 10.15 -0.31 12.59
C GLU A 246 9.09 0.56 11.90
N GLU A 247 7.99 -0.04 11.44
CA GLU A 247 6.86 0.69 10.85
C GLU A 247 6.15 1.57 11.88
N TYR A 248 5.89 1.04 13.07
CA TYR A 248 5.28 1.82 14.15
C TYR A 248 6.12 3.06 14.45
N VAL A 249 7.43 2.89 14.65
CA VAL A 249 8.35 4.00 14.93
C VAL A 249 8.37 4.99 13.75
N PHE A 250 8.42 4.50 12.52
CA PHE A 250 8.42 5.35 11.33
C PHE A 250 7.17 6.24 11.26
N PHE A 251 5.98 5.65 11.35
CA PHE A 251 4.74 6.41 11.24
C PHE A 251 4.52 7.32 12.44
N TYR A 252 4.81 6.84 13.65
CA TYR A 252 4.75 7.66 14.86
C TYR A 252 5.66 8.89 14.77
N MET A 253 6.89 8.73 14.30
CA MET A 253 7.83 9.84 14.16
C MET A 253 7.41 10.81 13.06
N ASN A 254 6.95 10.34 11.90
CA ASN A 254 6.40 11.23 10.86
C ASN A 254 5.25 12.06 11.43
N ILE A 255 4.28 11.41 12.07
CA ILE A 255 3.13 12.04 12.71
C ILE A 255 3.55 13.13 13.70
N LEU A 256 4.49 12.83 14.61
CA LEU A 256 5.01 13.80 15.57
C LEU A 256 5.73 14.97 14.91
N LEU A 257 6.57 14.71 13.90
CA LEU A 257 7.32 15.74 13.20
C LEU A 257 6.39 16.66 12.42
N THR A 258 5.33 16.12 11.82
CA THR A 258 4.39 16.90 11.03
C THR A 258 3.53 17.81 11.91
N VAL A 259 3.05 17.36 13.09
CA VAL A 259 2.28 18.22 14.00
C VAL A 259 3.08 19.37 14.56
N ASN A 260 4.37 19.15 14.85
CA ASN A 260 5.23 20.19 15.41
C ASN A 260 5.69 21.21 14.37
N ARG A 261 5.47 20.95 13.08
CA ARG A 261 5.82 21.85 11.99
C ARG A 261 4.57 22.63 11.56
N THR A 262 4.17 23.61 12.35
CA THR A 262 3.31 24.65 11.82
C THR A 262 4.09 25.42 10.76
N PRO A 263 3.57 25.60 9.54
CA PRO A 263 4.23 26.43 8.54
C PRO A 263 4.28 27.88 9.08
N VAL A 264 5.42 28.27 9.63
CA VAL A 264 5.69 29.66 9.97
C VAL A 264 6.02 30.35 8.65
N LEU A 265 5.00 30.92 8.01
CA LEU A 265 5.22 31.83 6.89
C LEU A 265 5.99 33.02 7.44
N ALA A 266 7.21 33.24 6.93
CA ALA A 266 7.93 34.46 7.26
C ALA A 266 7.05 35.66 6.85
N PRO A 267 6.93 36.70 7.70
CA PRO A 267 6.19 37.91 7.33
C PRO A 267 6.80 38.45 6.03
N ALA A 268 5.95 38.66 5.01
CA ALA A 268 6.39 39.22 3.74
C ALA A 268 7.06 40.58 4.00
N ALA A 269 8.32 40.73 3.55
CA ALA A 269 9.09 41.97 3.62
C ALA A 269 8.84 42.86 2.40
#